data_AF-A0A3A9JVZ6-F1
#
_entry.id   AF-A0A3A9JVZ6-F1
#
_cell.length_a   1.000
_cell.length_b   1.000
_cell.length_c   1.000
_cell.angle_alpha   90.00
_cell.angle_beta   90.00
_cell.angle_gamma   90.00
#
_symmetry.space_group_name_H-M   'P 1'
#
loop_
_entity.id
_entity.type
_entity.pdbx_description
1 polymer ?
#
loop_
_entity_poly.entity_id
_entity_poly.type
_entity_poly.pdbx_seq_one_letter_code
_entity_poly.pdbx_strand_id
1 'polypeptide(L)'
;MELDIAGIKTIEEANLFLEKFIDEFNKRFAVPPQVPESAFRMLDEKLDVDNILCRKISRKVDSGTAFSFDGSFYEIVADDKKRPVIPPPRADITVLQSPRIGLRVE
;
A
#
# COMPACT_ATOMS: atom_id res chain seq x y z
N MET A 1 13.73 21.26 19.87
CA MET A 1 12.71 20.48 19.15
C MET A 1 12.76 19.06 19.69
N GLU A 2 11.65 18.35 19.76
CA GLU A 2 11.50 17.06 20.46
C GLU A 2 12.42 15.98 19.87
N LEU A 3 12.64 16.00 18.54
CA LEU A 3 13.59 15.10 17.88
C LEU A 3 15.05 15.37 18.28
N ASP A 4 15.42 16.64 18.45
CA ASP A 4 16.77 17.06 18.84
C ASP A 4 17.06 16.70 20.31
N ILE A 5 16.07 16.84 21.18
CA ILE A 5 16.13 16.38 22.58
C ILE A 5 16.33 14.86 22.65
N ALA A 6 15.69 14.11 21.75
CA ALA A 6 15.84 12.66 21.64
C ALA A 6 17.13 12.22 20.91
N GLY A 7 17.94 13.17 20.43
CA GLY A 7 19.21 12.89 19.74
C GLY A 7 19.07 12.20 18.38
N ILE A 8 17.90 12.31 17.76
CA ILE A 8 17.54 11.63 16.50
C ILE A 8 18.23 12.32 15.32
N LYS A 9 18.86 11.52 14.45
CA LYS A 9 19.65 12.03 13.31
C LYS A 9 19.21 11.45 11.97
N THR A 10 18.37 10.42 11.96
CA THR A 10 17.89 9.77 10.74
C THR A 10 16.37 9.74 10.66
N ILE A 11 15.84 9.54 9.45
CA ILE A 11 14.40 9.42 9.22
C ILE A 11 13.87 8.14 9.86
N GLU A 12 14.66 7.07 9.80
CA GLU A 12 14.34 5.76 10.39
C GLU A 12 14.21 5.86 11.91
N GLU A 13 15.15 6.53 12.57
CA GLU A 13 15.09 6.82 14.01
C GLU A 13 13.89 7.69 14.37
N ALA A 14 13.57 8.70 13.54
CA ALA A 14 12.41 9.56 13.74
C ALA A 14 11.08 8.79 13.64
N ASN A 15 10.97 7.86 12.68
CA ASN A 15 9.79 7.01 12.53
C ASN A 15 9.60 6.09 13.74
N LEU A 16 10.68 5.49 14.24
CA LEU A 16 10.64 4.65 15.45
C LEU A 16 10.29 5.45 16.71
N PHE A 17 10.79 6.69 16.80
CA PHE A 17 10.47 7.59 17.91
C PHE A 17 9.00 7.99 17.90
N LEU A 18 8.42 8.26 16.73
CA LEU A 18 7.04 8.71 16.58
C LEU A 18 6.05 7.76 17.26
N GLU A 19 6.25 6.44 17.14
CA GLU A 19 5.37 5.43 17.73
C GLU A 19 5.19 5.63 19.26
N LYS A 20 6.28 5.94 19.97
CA LYS A 20 6.26 6.18 21.42
C LYS A 20 5.87 7.62 21.77
N PHE A 21 6.33 8.55 20.95
CA PHE A 21 6.13 9.98 21.17
C PHE A 21 4.66 10.37 21.14
N ILE A 22 3.84 9.76 20.28
CA ILE A 22 2.39 10.03 20.21
C ILE A 22 1.74 9.85 21.59
N ASP A 23 2.05 8.77 22.30
CA ASP A 23 1.47 8.50 23.62
C ASP A 23 1.98 9.49 24.68
N GLU A 24 3.27 9.81 24.68
CA GLU A 24 3.86 10.77 25.62
C GLU A 24 3.33 12.19 25.40
N PHE A 25 3.22 12.60 24.14
CA PHE A 25 2.67 13.88 23.75
C PHE A 25 1.20 14.00 24.14
N ASN A 26 0.40 12.95 23.85
CA ASN A 26 -1.01 12.92 24.17
C ASN A 26 -1.28 12.96 25.68
N LYS A 27 -0.40 12.42 26.55
CA LYS A 27 -0.54 12.59 28.02
C LYS A 27 -0.57 14.05 28.46
N ARG A 28 0.14 14.93 27.74
CA ARG A 28 0.25 16.35 28.10
C ARG A 28 -0.78 17.21 27.37
N PHE A 29 -1.13 16.86 26.14
CA PHE A 29 -1.86 17.73 25.23
C PHE A 29 -3.18 17.17 24.72
N ALA A 30 -3.48 15.88 24.93
CA ALA A 30 -4.75 15.33 24.48
C ALA A 30 -5.89 15.94 25.31
N VAL A 31 -6.92 16.40 24.60
CA VAL A 31 -8.17 16.86 25.18
C VAL A 31 -9.22 15.81 24.85
N PRO A 32 -10.02 15.35 25.84
CA PRO A 32 -11.08 14.40 25.56
C PRO A 32 -12.06 14.99 24.55
N PRO A 33 -12.52 14.21 23.55
CA PRO A 33 -13.49 14.71 22.60
C PRO A 33 -14.83 14.99 23.30
N GLN A 34 -15.53 16.03 22.85
CA GLN A 34 -16.87 16.35 23.35
C GLN A 34 -17.88 15.24 23.02
N VAL A 35 -17.68 14.58 21.87
CA VAL A 35 -18.49 13.47 21.36
C VAL A 35 -17.52 12.29 21.22
N PRO A 36 -17.59 11.27 22.08
CA PRO A 36 -16.63 10.15 22.08
C PRO A 36 -16.79 9.21 20.88
N GLU A 37 -17.92 9.28 20.18
CA GLU A 37 -18.17 8.49 18.98
C GLU A 37 -17.19 8.85 17.87
N SER A 38 -16.65 7.81 17.22
CA SER A 38 -15.79 7.98 16.07
C SER A 38 -16.52 8.68 14.92
N ALA A 39 -15.99 9.82 14.49
CA ALA A 39 -16.43 10.49 13.26
C ALA A 39 -15.76 9.92 12.00
N PHE A 40 -14.87 8.93 12.14
CA PHE A 40 -14.24 8.28 11.00
C PHE A 40 -15.25 7.40 10.26
N ARG A 41 -15.20 7.46 8.93
CA ARG A 41 -15.99 6.55 8.10
C ARG A 41 -15.44 5.13 8.23
N MET A 42 -16.34 4.15 8.25
CA MET A 42 -15.94 2.76 8.08
C MET A 42 -15.32 2.57 6.70
N LEU A 43 -14.32 1.69 6.63
CA LEU A 43 -13.72 1.29 5.38
C LEU A 43 -14.74 0.48 4.57
N ASP A 44 -14.93 0.83 3.30
CA ASP A 44 -15.75 0.05 2.38
C ASP A 44 -15.09 -1.33 2.17
N GLU A 45 -15.83 -2.42 2.35
CA GLU A 45 -15.35 -3.79 2.18
C GLU A 45 -14.79 -4.05 0.77
N LYS A 46 -15.23 -3.27 -0.22
CA LYS A 46 -14.73 -3.35 -1.60
C LYS A 46 -13.42 -2.60 -1.83
N LEU A 47 -13.01 -1.76 -0.88
CA LEU A 47 -11.81 -0.93 -1.01
C LEU A 47 -10.60 -1.62 -0.38
N ASP A 48 -9.73 -2.15 -1.23
CA ASP A 48 -8.39 -2.55 -0.80
C ASP A 48 -7.50 -1.30 -0.63
N VAL A 49 -7.18 -0.97 0.63
CA VAL A 49 -6.37 0.19 1.01
C VAL A 49 -4.96 0.12 0.41
N ASP A 50 -4.42 -1.08 0.23
CA ASP A 50 -3.08 -1.26 -0.33
C ASP A 50 -3.00 -0.87 -1.82
N ASN A 51 -4.16 -0.76 -2.50
CA ASN A 51 -4.27 -0.33 -3.89
C ASN A 51 -4.53 1.18 -4.05
N ILE A 52 -4.67 1.96 -2.97
CA ILE A 52 -4.98 3.40 -3.05
C ILE A 52 -3.77 4.22 -3.52
N LEU A 53 -2.59 3.98 -2.94
CA LEU A 53 -1.36 4.70 -3.25
C LEU A 53 -0.38 3.83 -4.06
N CYS A 54 -0.91 3.04 -4.99
CA CYS A 54 -0.11 2.28 -5.93
C CYS A 54 -0.08 2.95 -7.31
N ARG A 55 0.97 2.67 -8.09
CA ARG A 55 1.00 3.03 -9.51
C ARG A 55 0.07 2.07 -10.26
N LYS A 56 -0.89 2.61 -11.00
CA LYS A 56 -1.80 1.85 -11.88
C LYS A 56 -1.40 2.08 -13.32
N ILE A 57 -0.91 1.04 -13.99
CA ILE A 57 -0.31 1.16 -15.32
C ILE A 57 -0.99 0.17 -16.26
N SER A 58 -1.66 0.70 -17.29
CA SER A 58 -2.30 -0.14 -18.30
C SER A 58 -1.25 -0.86 -19.16
N ARG A 59 -1.45 -2.17 -19.33
CA ARG A 59 -0.66 -3.06 -20.17
C ARG A 59 -1.58 -3.96 -20.97
N LYS A 60 -1.00 -4.66 -21.93
CA LYS A 60 -1.69 -5.63 -22.77
C LYS A 60 -0.97 -6.96 -22.64
N VAL A 61 -1.73 -8.02 -22.39
CA VAL A 61 -1.20 -9.38 -22.41
C VAL A 61 -0.75 -9.69 -23.83
N ASP A 62 0.27 -10.52 -23.97
CA ASP A 62 0.67 -11.06 -25.26
C ASP A 62 -0.40 -12.04 -25.80
N SER A 63 -0.06 -12.78 -26.86
CA SER A 63 -0.96 -13.80 -27.40
C SER A 63 -1.11 -15.04 -26.52
N GLY A 64 -0.40 -15.10 -25.38
CA GLY A 64 -0.46 -16.16 -24.37
C GLY A 64 -0.95 -15.62 -23.02
N THR A 65 -0.20 -15.90 -21.96
CA THR A 65 -0.53 -15.57 -20.56
C THR A 65 0.43 -14.55 -19.93
N ALA A 66 1.31 -13.95 -20.73
CA ALA A 66 2.39 -13.12 -20.23
C ALA A 66 2.28 -11.66 -20.67
N PHE A 67 2.93 -10.77 -19.93
CA PHE A 67 3.03 -9.35 -20.27
C PHE A 67 4.42 -8.81 -19.93
N SER A 68 4.83 -7.76 -20.64
CA SER A 68 6.07 -7.06 -20.34
C SER A 68 5.83 -5.85 -19.44
N PHE A 69 6.67 -5.71 -18.43
CA PHE A 69 6.66 -4.58 -17.51
C PHE A 69 8.09 -4.28 -17.05
N ASP A 70 8.50 -3.02 -17.18
CA ASP A 70 9.81 -2.52 -16.73
C ASP A 70 11.01 -3.39 -17.17
N GLY A 71 11.02 -3.81 -18.44
CA GLY A 71 12.09 -4.62 -19.03
C GLY A 71 12.05 -6.12 -18.69
N SER A 72 11.06 -6.57 -17.90
CA SER A 72 10.87 -7.98 -17.52
C SER A 72 9.57 -8.55 -18.10
N PHE A 73 9.53 -9.87 -18.28
CA PHE A 73 8.33 -10.61 -18.67
C PHE A 73 7.74 -11.34 -17.48
N TYR A 74 6.43 -11.20 -17.28
CA TYR A 74 5.69 -11.77 -16.17
C TYR A 74 4.56 -12.64 -16.69
N GLU A 75 4.32 -13.78 -16.04
CA GLU A 75 3.14 -14.61 -16.24
C GLU A 75 2.09 -14.29 -15.16
N ILE A 76 0.82 -14.26 -15.56
CA ILE A 76 -0.27 -14.01 -14.63
C ILE A 76 -0.61 -15.30 -13.89
N VAL A 77 -0.49 -15.28 -12.56
CA VAL A 77 -0.83 -16.39 -11.67
C VAL A 77 -1.95 -15.98 -10.72
N ALA A 78 -2.76 -16.95 -10.31
CA ALA A 78 -3.78 -16.74 -9.29
C ALA A 78 -3.15 -16.41 -7.93
N ASP A 79 -3.95 -15.87 -7.00
CA ASP A 79 -3.48 -15.46 -5.67
C ASP A 79 -2.83 -16.60 -4.86
N ASP A 80 -3.21 -17.86 -5.13
CA ASP A 80 -2.58 -19.04 -4.53
C ASP A 80 -1.17 -19.35 -5.08
N LYS A 81 -0.71 -18.56 -6.07
CA LYS A 81 0.56 -18.68 -6.80
C LYS A 81 0.81 -20.05 -7.43
N LYS A 82 -0.24 -20.86 -7.59
CA LYS A 82 -0.12 -22.26 -8.04
C LYS A 82 -0.74 -22.48 -9.41
N ARG A 83 -1.61 -21.58 -9.86
CA ARG A 83 -2.38 -21.75 -11.09
C ARG A 83 -2.17 -20.56 -12.02
N PRO A 84 -1.79 -20.80 -13.30
CA PRO A 84 -1.76 -19.73 -14.29
C PRO A 84 -3.20 -19.26 -14.56
N VAL A 85 -3.38 -17.96 -14.70
CA VAL A 85 -4.63 -17.36 -15.16
C VAL A 85 -4.47 -17.11 -16.65
N ILE A 86 -5.43 -17.60 -17.43
CA ILE A 86 -5.41 -17.46 -18.89
C ILE A 86 -6.41 -16.36 -19.28
N PRO A 87 -5.96 -15.11 -19.45
CA PRO A 87 -6.81 -14.05 -19.98
C PRO A 87 -7.03 -14.23 -21.49
N PRO A 88 -8.03 -13.54 -22.08
CA PRO A 88 -8.17 -13.47 -23.52
C PRO A 88 -6.89 -12.93 -24.19
N PRO A 89 -6.54 -13.40 -25.40
CA PRO A 89 -5.40 -12.88 -26.14
C PRO A 89 -5.52 -11.36 -26.30
N ARG A 90 -4.43 -10.63 -26.03
CA ARG A 90 -4.39 -9.16 -26.14
C ARG A 90 -5.37 -8.43 -25.21
N ALA A 91 -5.80 -9.05 -24.11
CA ALA A 91 -6.58 -8.40 -23.06
C ALA A 91 -5.83 -7.19 -22.48
N ASP A 92 -6.57 -6.12 -22.21
CA ASP A 92 -6.07 -4.98 -21.46
C ASP A 92 -6.08 -5.34 -19.96
N ILE A 93 -4.96 -5.11 -19.30
CA ILE A 93 -4.75 -5.40 -17.88
C ILE A 93 -4.21 -4.14 -17.18
N THR A 94 -4.42 -4.06 -15.88
CA THR A 94 -3.85 -3.00 -15.05
C THR A 94 -2.80 -3.58 -14.12
N VAL A 95 -1.55 -3.15 -14.30
CA VAL A 95 -0.47 -3.51 -13.40
C VAL A 95 -0.46 -2.55 -12.22
N LEU A 96 -0.61 -3.09 -11.01
CA LEU A 96 -0.55 -2.38 -9.75
C LEU A 96 0.86 -2.56 -9.15
N GLN A 97 1.57 -1.45 -8.89
CA GLN A 97 2.91 -1.47 -8.30
C GLN A 97 2.98 -0.55 -7.08
N SER A 98 3.37 -1.11 -5.92
CA SER A 98 3.71 -0.32 -4.73
C SER A 98 4.69 -1.07 -3.83
N PRO A 99 5.43 -0.37 -2.93
CA PRO A 99 6.26 -1.03 -1.94
C PRO A 99 5.48 -1.98 -1.00
N ARG A 100 4.17 -1.77 -0.85
CA ARG A 100 3.28 -2.59 0.00
C ARG A 100 2.89 -3.90 -0.67
N ILE A 101 2.46 -3.84 -1.94
CA ILE A 101 1.91 -5.00 -2.66
C ILE A 101 2.92 -5.69 -3.59
N GLY A 102 4.07 -5.05 -3.84
CA GLY A 102 5.00 -5.47 -4.88
C GLY A 102 4.42 -5.22 -6.26
N LEU A 103 4.11 -6.30 -6.99
CA LEU A 103 3.52 -6.28 -8.32
C LEU A 103 2.28 -7.17 -8.33
N ARG A 104 1.13 -6.60 -8.73
CA ARG A 104 -0.14 -7.31 -8.92
C ARG A 104 -0.79 -6.93 -10.24
N VAL A 105 -1.71 -7.75 -10.72
CA VAL A 105 -2.48 -7.52 -11.95
C VAL A 105 -3.96 -7.53 -11.61
N GLU A 106 -4.69 -6.53 -12.11
CA GLU A 106 -6.14 -6.38 -12.06
C GLU A 106 -6.73 -6.38 -13.47
#